data_AF-A0A968HFD3-F1
#
_entry.id   AF-A0A968HFD3-F1
#
_cell.length_a   1.000
_cell.length_b   1.000
_cell.length_c   1.000
_cell.angle_alpha   90.00
_cell.angle_beta   90.00
_cell.angle_gamma   90.00
#
_symmetry.space_group_name_H-M   'P 1'
#
loop_
_entity.id
_entity.type
_entity.pdbx_description
1 polymer ?
#
loop_
_entity_poly.entity_id
_entity_poly.type
_entity_poly.pdbx_seq_one_letter_code
_entity_poly.pdbx_strand_id
1 'polypeptide(L)'
;QTRVKFHNTGSQQQDGLIVMSITDRVEPDLDSDREDIVILFNAHKIHQSIALPDLAGIPMELHPVLATSNDPVVKQASYDMEQGQFTVPPRTTAVFVAPEPKQPKTE
;
A
#
# COMPACT_ATOMS: atom_id res chain seq x y z
N GLN A 1 17.88 -3.89 7.56
CA GLN A 1 16.49 -3.51 7.25
C GLN A 1 16.20 -3.98 5.84
N THR A 2 15.64 -5.18 5.68
CA THR A 2 15.53 -5.79 4.33
C THR A 2 14.10 -5.78 3.79
N ARG A 3 13.08 -5.69 4.67
CA ARG A 3 11.66 -5.75 4.29
C ARG A 3 10.92 -4.41 4.32
N VAL A 4 11.36 -3.47 5.16
CA VAL A 4 10.67 -2.18 5.37
C VAL A 4 11.36 -1.08 4.57
N LYS A 5 10.59 -0.32 3.79
CA LYS A 5 11.05 0.85 3.03
C LYS A 5 10.08 2.01 3.20
N PHE A 6 10.61 3.24 3.20
CA PHE A 6 9.82 4.47 3.13
C PHE A 6 10.02 5.14 1.77
N HIS A 7 8.94 5.64 1.16
CA HIS A 7 8.96 6.11 -0.23
C HIS A 7 8.89 7.64 -0.36
N ASN A 8 8.01 8.30 0.39
CA ASN A 8 7.86 9.76 0.39
C ASN A 8 8.96 10.41 1.24
N THR A 9 10.17 10.54 0.69
CA THR A 9 11.37 11.01 1.42
C THR A 9 12.13 12.08 0.64
N GLY A 10 13.08 12.75 1.30
CA GLY A 10 13.92 13.78 0.68
C GLY A 10 13.26 15.16 0.64
N SER A 11 13.93 16.12 -0.01
CA SER A 11 13.50 17.53 -0.04
C SER A 11 12.27 17.79 -0.90
N GLN A 12 11.83 16.82 -1.69
CA GLN A 12 10.64 16.88 -2.55
C GLN A 12 9.47 16.05 -1.99
N GLN A 13 9.55 15.62 -0.73
CA GLN A 13 8.46 14.87 -0.11
C GLN A 13 7.16 15.70 -0.06
N GLN A 14 6.04 15.00 -0.14
CA GLN A 14 4.72 15.58 0.12
C GLN A 14 4.53 15.73 1.64
N ASP A 15 4.33 16.96 2.11
CA ASP A 15 4.21 17.24 3.54
C ASP A 15 3.01 16.54 4.19
N GLY A 16 3.24 15.96 5.37
CA GLY A 16 2.19 15.28 6.14
C GLY A 16 1.76 13.93 5.57
N LEU A 17 2.49 13.37 4.60
CA LEU A 17 2.29 12.03 4.08
C LEU A 17 3.49 11.14 4.45
N ILE A 18 3.22 10.00 5.09
CA ILE A 18 4.21 8.92 5.25
C ILE A 18 3.76 7.74 4.42
N VAL A 19 4.67 7.17 3.63
CA VAL A 19 4.40 5.99 2.79
C VAL A 19 5.42 4.94 3.15
N MET A 20 4.94 3.85 3.75
CA MET A 20 5.73 2.71 4.20
C MET A 20 5.34 1.48 3.39
N SER A 21 6.30 0.72 2.90
CA SER A 21 6.04 -0.63 2.39
C SER A 21 6.74 -1.68 3.24
N ILE A 22 6.09 -2.83 3.35
CA ILE A 22 6.63 -4.05 3.95
C ILE A 22 6.52 -5.11 2.87
N THR A 23 7.64 -5.69 2.46
CA THR A 23 7.68 -6.77 1.45
C THR A 23 7.98 -8.09 2.12
N ASP A 24 7.31 -9.14 1.67
CA ASP A 24 7.58 -10.51 2.09
C ASP A 24 8.37 -11.36 1.08
N ARG A 25 8.71 -10.76 -0.08
CA ARG A 25 9.53 -11.32 -1.18
C ARG A 25 10.94 -11.79 -0.81
N VAL A 26 11.34 -11.62 0.45
CA VAL A 26 12.68 -11.95 0.95
C VAL A 26 12.55 -13.23 1.77
N GLU A 27 13.49 -14.17 1.68
CA GLU A 27 13.46 -15.36 2.53
C GLU A 27 13.76 -15.04 4.01
N PRO A 28 13.15 -15.74 4.98
CA PRO A 28 12.06 -16.71 4.79
C PRO A 28 10.72 -16.02 4.47
N ASP A 29 9.86 -16.68 3.70
CA ASP A 29 8.43 -16.32 3.58
C ASP A 29 7.77 -16.36 4.98
N LEU A 30 7.11 -15.26 5.35
CA LEU A 30 6.50 -15.02 6.68
C LEU A 30 4.96 -15.00 6.63
N ASP A 31 4.36 -14.73 5.47
CA ASP A 31 2.92 -14.58 5.27
C ASP A 31 2.47 -15.28 3.98
N SER A 32 1.88 -16.46 4.14
CA SER A 32 1.39 -17.27 3.02
C SER A 32 0.24 -16.65 2.21
N ASP A 33 -0.37 -15.55 2.69
CA ASP A 33 -1.49 -14.89 2.04
C ASP A 33 -1.07 -13.60 1.33
N ARG A 34 0.05 -12.96 1.73
CA ARG A 34 0.39 -11.57 1.35
C ARG A 34 1.86 -11.37 1.01
N GLU A 35 2.11 -10.98 -0.24
CA GLU A 35 3.46 -10.70 -0.74
C GLU A 35 3.98 -9.29 -0.38
N ASP A 36 3.10 -8.28 -0.42
CA ASP A 36 3.48 -6.89 -0.15
C ASP A 36 2.36 -6.14 0.58
N ILE A 37 2.75 -5.23 1.46
CA ILE A 37 1.88 -4.32 2.17
C ILE A 37 2.36 -2.89 1.95
N VAL A 38 1.45 -1.99 1.59
CA VAL A 38 1.72 -0.54 1.50
C VAL A 38 0.82 0.21 2.46
N ILE A 39 1.40 1.01 3.33
CA ILE A 39 0.70 1.82 4.32
C ILE A 39 0.92 3.29 4.01
N LEU A 40 -0.17 4.03 3.88
CA LEU A 40 -0.18 5.48 3.71
C LEU A 40 -0.77 6.13 4.96
N PHE A 41 0.00 6.97 5.63
CA PHE A 41 -0.45 7.82 6.73
C PHE A 41 -0.59 9.25 6.21
N ASN A 42 -1.81 9.73 6.01
CA ASN A 42 -2.08 11.11 5.60
C ASN A 42 -2.54 11.95 6.79
N ALA A 43 -1.65 12.77 7.34
CA ALA A 43 -1.96 13.73 8.39
C ALA A 43 -2.54 15.06 7.85
N HIS A 44 -2.52 15.25 6.53
CA HIS A 44 -3.01 16.47 5.88
C HIS A 44 -4.56 16.54 5.88
N LYS A 45 -5.09 17.75 5.69
CA LYS A 45 -6.52 18.03 5.55
C LYS A 45 -7.05 17.89 4.12
N ILE A 46 -6.23 17.40 3.18
CA ILE A 46 -6.59 17.22 1.77
C ILE A 46 -6.21 15.81 1.31
N HIS A 47 -6.79 15.36 0.20
CA HIS A 47 -6.39 14.10 -0.44
C HIS A 47 -4.91 14.17 -0.84
N GLN A 48 -4.21 13.06 -0.69
CA GLN A 48 -2.84 12.93 -1.18
C GLN A 48 -2.78 11.78 -2.18
N SER A 49 -2.01 11.97 -3.25
CA SER A 49 -1.78 10.96 -4.27
C SER A 49 -0.29 10.84 -4.53
N ILE A 50 0.21 9.60 -4.58
CA ILE A 50 1.62 9.31 -4.79
C ILE A 50 1.76 8.12 -5.73
N ALA A 51 2.62 8.26 -6.74
CA ALA A 51 2.98 7.18 -7.64
C ALA A 51 4.18 6.42 -7.07
N LEU A 52 4.06 5.10 -7.00
CA LEU A 52 5.15 4.17 -6.74
C LEU A 52 5.29 3.28 -7.99
N PRO A 53 6.05 3.71 -9.01
CA PRO A 53 6.11 3.02 -10.30
C PRO A 53 6.58 1.55 -10.19
N ASP A 54 7.40 1.23 -9.19
CA ASP A 54 7.87 -0.13 -8.90
C ASP A 54 6.72 -1.10 -8.55
N LEU A 55 5.55 -0.57 -8.17
CA LEU A 55 4.37 -1.36 -7.83
C LEU A 55 3.34 -1.42 -8.96
N ALA A 56 3.53 -0.68 -10.07
CA ALA A 56 2.62 -0.73 -11.20
C ALA A 56 2.48 -2.17 -11.74
N GLY A 57 1.25 -2.57 -12.09
CA GLY A 57 0.91 -3.93 -12.51
C GLY A 57 0.74 -4.94 -11.37
N ILE A 58 1.08 -4.59 -10.13
CA ILE A 58 0.82 -5.45 -8.97
C ILE A 58 -0.64 -5.28 -8.52
N PRO A 59 -1.42 -6.36 -8.32
CA PRO A 59 -2.82 -6.28 -7.93
C PRO A 59 -2.99 -5.96 -6.45
N MET A 60 -2.66 -4.72 -6.07
CA MET A 60 -2.86 -4.21 -4.72
C MET A 60 -4.34 -3.86 -4.50
N GLU A 61 -4.85 -4.25 -3.33
CA GLU A 61 -6.22 -3.97 -2.94
C GLU A 61 -6.26 -3.32 -1.55
N LEU A 62 -7.28 -2.50 -1.29
CA LEU A 62 -7.51 -1.97 0.06
C LEU A 62 -7.75 -3.15 1.01
N HIS A 63 -7.04 -3.15 2.14
CA HIS A 63 -7.13 -4.24 3.10
C HIS A 63 -8.59 -4.53 3.50
N PRO A 64 -9.06 -5.79 3.55
CA PRO A 64 -10.48 -6.13 3.73
C PRO A 64 -11.14 -5.47 4.96
N VAL A 65 -10.41 -5.34 6.06
CA VAL A 65 -10.88 -4.64 7.28
C VAL A 65 -11.20 -3.18 7.01
N LEU A 66 -10.42 -2.50 6.17
CA LEU A 66 -10.68 -1.10 5.80
C LEU A 66 -11.79 -0.99 4.75
N ALA A 67 -11.82 -1.90 3.76
CA ALA A 67 -12.88 -1.96 2.76
C ALA A 67 -14.27 -2.19 3.39
N THR A 68 -14.33 -2.97 4.47
CA THR A 68 -15.56 -3.27 5.23
C THR A 68 -15.76 -2.39 6.47
N SER A 69 -14.91 -1.37 6.68
CA SER A 69 -14.95 -0.50 7.87
C SER A 69 -16.28 0.25 8.03
N ASN A 70 -16.59 0.71 9.25
CA ASN A 70 -17.71 1.64 9.47
C ASN A 70 -17.36 3.08 9.10
N ASP A 71 -16.07 3.41 8.95
CA ASP A 71 -15.63 4.71 8.47
C ASP A 71 -15.81 4.79 6.94
N PRO A 72 -16.71 5.64 6.42
CA PRO A 72 -16.89 5.79 4.98
C PRO A 72 -15.74 6.56 4.31
N VAL A 73 -14.90 7.27 5.08
CA VAL A 73 -13.79 8.05 4.53
C VAL A 73 -12.68 7.11 4.05
N VAL A 74 -12.22 6.17 4.88
CA VAL A 74 -11.14 5.24 4.49
C VAL A 74 -11.48 4.40 3.24
N LYS A 75 -12.76 4.10 3.00
CA LYS A 75 -13.22 3.36 1.81
C LYS A 75 -12.98 4.09 0.49
N GLN A 76 -12.71 5.39 0.53
CA GLN A 76 -12.39 6.20 -0.64
C GLN A 76 -10.90 6.10 -1.02
N ALA A 77 -10.07 5.46 -0.20
CA ALA A 77 -8.69 5.17 -0.56
C ALA A 77 -8.65 4.21 -1.75
N SER A 78 -7.82 4.52 -2.73
CA SER A 78 -7.77 3.79 -4.00
C SER A 78 -6.34 3.56 -4.48
N TYR A 79 -6.21 2.59 -5.37
CA TYR A 79 -4.99 2.25 -6.05
C TYR A 79 -5.26 2.11 -7.54
N ASP A 80 -4.51 2.85 -8.36
CA ASP A 80 -4.47 2.69 -9.82
C ASP A 80 -3.33 1.73 -10.16
N MET A 81 -3.70 0.55 -10.65
CA MET A 81 -2.76 -0.51 -10.99
C MET A 81 -1.87 -0.16 -12.19
N GLU A 82 -2.38 0.58 -13.17
CA GLU A 82 -1.61 0.89 -14.38
C GLU A 82 -0.48 1.86 -14.07
N GLN A 83 -0.74 2.82 -13.18
CA GLN A 83 0.23 3.86 -12.83
C GLN A 83 1.03 3.56 -11.55
N GLY A 84 0.63 2.54 -10.79
CA GLY A 84 1.15 2.33 -9.44
C GLY A 84 0.81 3.48 -8.50
N GLN A 85 -0.34 4.15 -8.71
CA GLN A 85 -0.70 5.37 -7.99
C GLN A 85 -1.65 5.08 -6.84
N PHE A 86 -1.24 5.46 -5.63
CA PHE A 86 -2.05 5.36 -4.43
C PHE A 86 -2.68 6.71 -4.12
N THR A 87 -3.97 6.70 -3.76
CA THR A 87 -4.69 7.88 -3.30
C THR A 87 -5.27 7.63 -1.92
N VAL A 88 -5.00 8.54 -0.99
CA VAL A 88 -5.45 8.46 0.41
C VAL A 88 -6.24 9.73 0.80
N PRO A 89 -7.44 9.58 1.40
CA PRO A 89 -8.25 10.71 1.85
C PRO A 89 -7.59 11.52 2.98
N PRO A 90 -8.11 12.73 3.28
CA PRO A 90 -7.65 13.56 4.39
C PRO A 90 -7.71 12.82 5.73
N ARG A 91 -6.69 12.99 6.58
CA ARG A 91 -6.67 12.45 7.96
C ARG A 91 -6.94 10.94 8.03
N THR A 92 -6.43 10.18 7.07
CA THR A 92 -6.68 8.75 6.94
C THR A 92 -5.38 7.97 6.97
N THR A 93 -5.42 6.79 7.58
CA THR A 93 -4.42 5.74 7.35
C THR A 93 -5.05 4.67 6.47
N ALA A 94 -4.46 4.41 5.30
CA ALA A 94 -4.91 3.38 4.38
C ALA A 94 -3.83 2.30 4.24
N VAL A 95 -4.26 1.05 4.24
CA VAL A 95 -3.40 -0.13 4.08
C VAL A 95 -3.85 -0.87 2.83
N PHE A 96 -2.92 -1.05 1.90
CA PHE A 96 -3.08 -1.83 0.69
C PHE A 96 -2.25 -3.09 0.80
N VAL A 97 -2.74 -4.17 0.20
CA VAL A 97 -2.10 -5.48 0.24
C VAL A 97 -2.10 -6.10 -1.14
N ALA A 98 -0.98 -6.69 -1.53
CA ALA A 98 -0.90 -7.60 -2.67
C ALA A 98 -1.15 -9.04 -2.16
N PRO A 99 -1.95 -9.84 -2.87
CA PRO A 99 -2.05 -11.26 -2.57
C PRO A 99 -0.74 -11.96 -2.91
N GLU A 100 -0.40 -13.00 -2.14
CA GLU A 100 0.65 -13.94 -2.53
C GLU A 100 0.31 -14.58 -3.89
N PRO A 101 1.22 -14.57 -4.88
CA PRO A 101 1.01 -15.30 -6.10
C PRO A 101 0.87 -16.78 -5.76
N LYS A 102 -0.33 -17.34 -5.96
CA LYS A 102 -0.51 -18.80 -5.84
C LYS A 102 0.37 -19.47 -6.88
N GLN A 103 1.55 -19.93 -6.49
CA GLN A 103 2.31 -20.85 -7.33
C GLN A 103 1.41 -22.07 -7.55
N PRO A 104 1.21 -22.53 -8.81
CA PRO A 104 0.60 -23.83 -9.01
C PRO A 104 1.49 -24.83 -8.28
N LYS A 105 0.92 -25.54 -7.29
CA LYS A 105 1.59 -26.69 -6.70
C LYS A 105 1.87 -27.66 -7.84
N THR A 106 3.14 -27.80 -8.22
CA THR A 106 3.57 -28.93 -9.04
C THR A 106 3.32 -30.17 -8.17
N GLU A 107 2.33 -30.97 -8.54
CA GLU A 107 2.09 -32.30 -7.97
C GLU A 107 3.24 -33.27 -8.28
#